data_AF-A0A3R7F7M3-F1
#
_entry.id   AF-A0A3R7F7M3-F1
#
_cell.length_a   1.000
_cell.length_b   1.000
_cell.length_c   1.000
_cell.angle_alpha   90.00
_cell.angle_beta   90.00
_cell.angle_gamma   90.00
#
_symmetry.space_group_name_H-M   'P 1'
#
loop_
_entity.id
_entity.type
_entity.pdbx_description
1 polymer ?
#
loop_
_entity_poly.entity_id
_entity_poly.type
_entity_poly.pdbx_seq_one_letter_code
_entity_poly.pdbx_strand_id
1 'polypeptide(L)'
;MDHSFEIVQPSEAIMKRFGLARRNDSDVHPDLNVHDRMDRQGVIVAGNAGSMEELLYILKSTLDDAIYRNFLWIRRRNIQCNGIDSFMSDIQISDAESEELLRLDIEFPGLSKRKLDEIRAIVIPTVTGHHYYKACGGSFSMMVDIAERMLMEGCPRDEVEALLNESVSSRFPKVGFTLGLEHVKLNGQLYDLGPARIMRFDREGRRMVLLRRIFREGVYDGLEIRKDPGDFAVTEVIIGDLSLRTRYFSRDQEYKGTYININTPVELYPTKIRYVDLEVDICVWSNGEIKKVDEEKLEEAAATGLISERLVEISNKEVEKILDSISLDEEREAYLLV
;
A
#
# COMPACT_ATOMS: atom_id res chain seq x y z
N MET A 1 -21.35 15.01 12.31
CA MET A 1 -20.02 14.83 12.95
C MET A 1 -19.04 15.81 12.28
N ASP A 2 -17.75 15.77 12.60
CA ASP A 2 -16.73 16.81 12.29
C ASP A 2 -16.67 17.28 10.82
N HIS A 3 -17.14 16.45 9.89
CA HIS A 3 -17.25 16.76 8.46
C HIS A 3 -18.68 16.60 7.92
N SER A 4 -19.69 17.03 8.67
CA SER A 4 -21.11 17.02 8.27
C SER A 4 -21.76 15.65 8.03
N PHE A 5 -21.00 14.55 7.98
CA PHE A 5 -21.55 13.20 7.92
C PHE A 5 -22.22 12.78 9.23
N GLU A 6 -23.35 12.07 9.12
CA GLU A 6 -24.01 11.35 10.20
C GLU A 6 -23.82 9.83 10.00
N ILE A 7 -23.58 9.10 11.09
CA ILE A 7 -23.53 7.64 11.04
C ILE A 7 -24.97 7.14 11.15
N VAL A 8 -25.47 6.53 10.08
CA VAL A 8 -26.76 5.85 10.03
C VAL A 8 -26.56 4.34 10.00
N GLN A 9 -27.54 3.59 10.51
CA GLN A 9 -27.47 2.11 10.57
C GLN A 9 -26.18 1.55 11.20
N PRO A 10 -25.68 2.09 12.34
CA PRO A 10 -24.45 1.61 12.96
C PRO A 10 -24.59 0.17 13.48
N SER A 11 -23.51 -0.60 13.40
CA SER A 11 -23.42 -1.88 14.12
C SER A 11 -23.41 -1.65 15.65
N GLU A 12 -23.75 -2.67 16.44
CA GLU A 12 -23.71 -2.58 17.91
C GLU A 12 -22.34 -2.12 18.43
N ALA A 13 -21.26 -2.56 17.77
CA ALA A 13 -19.90 -2.14 18.11
C ALA A 13 -19.66 -0.65 17.85
N ILE A 14 -20.16 -0.11 16.74
CA ILE A 14 -20.07 1.33 16.42
C ILE A 14 -20.93 2.15 17.38
N MET A 15 -22.15 1.68 17.67
CA MET A 15 -23.04 2.34 18.64
C MET A 15 -22.37 2.48 20.00
N LYS A 16 -21.82 1.38 20.54
CA LYS A 16 -21.13 1.39 21.83
C LYS A 16 -19.91 2.31 21.80
N ARG A 17 -19.14 2.31 20.71
CA ARG A 17 -17.93 3.12 20.56
C ARG A 17 -18.23 4.62 20.58
N PHE A 18 -19.29 5.05 19.89
CA PHE A 18 -19.62 6.47 19.74
C PHE A 18 -20.75 6.94 20.68
N GLY A 19 -21.23 6.07 21.58
CA GLY A 19 -22.35 6.39 22.48
C GLY A 19 -23.66 6.70 21.74
N LEU A 20 -23.88 6.10 20.56
CA LEU A 20 -25.06 6.36 19.74
C LEU A 20 -26.27 5.62 20.30
N ALA A 21 -27.41 6.33 20.39
CA ALA A 21 -28.67 5.73 20.78
C ALA A 21 -29.19 4.78 19.69
N ARG A 22 -29.89 3.72 20.10
CA ARG A 22 -30.57 2.83 19.16
C ARG A 22 -31.72 3.58 18.51
N ARG A 23 -31.61 3.87 17.22
CA ARG A 23 -32.69 4.41 16.40
C ARG A 23 -33.24 3.32 15.48
N ASN A 24 -34.53 3.39 15.16
CA ASN A 24 -35.11 2.55 14.11
C ASN A 24 -34.78 3.20 12.75
N ASP A 25 -33.52 3.04 12.32
CA ASP A 25 -33.03 3.58 11.04
C ASP A 25 -33.22 2.58 9.88
N SER A 26 -34.13 1.60 10.03
CA SER A 26 -34.38 0.59 8.99
C SER A 26 -34.83 1.21 7.67
N ASP A 27 -35.46 2.39 7.76
CA ASP A 27 -36.04 3.10 6.60
C ASP A 27 -35.13 4.24 6.12
N VAL A 28 -33.98 4.47 6.78
CA VAL A 28 -33.00 5.48 6.36
C VAL A 28 -32.05 4.87 5.35
N HIS A 29 -32.05 5.41 4.13
CA HIS A 29 -31.10 5.01 3.10
C HIS A 29 -29.79 5.79 3.26
N PRO A 30 -28.64 5.12 3.48
CA PRO A 30 -27.36 5.81 3.58
C PRO A 30 -26.91 6.38 2.23
N ASP A 31 -26.42 7.61 2.26
CA ASP A 31 -25.79 8.26 1.10
C ASP A 31 -24.48 7.57 0.68
N LEU A 32 -23.76 7.00 1.65
CA LEU A 32 -22.52 6.25 1.46
C LEU A 32 -22.55 4.97 2.31
N ASN A 33 -22.16 3.87 1.69
CA ASN A 33 -21.91 2.58 2.33
C ASN A 33 -20.41 2.29 2.29
N VAL A 34 -19.82 1.94 3.42
CA VAL A 34 -18.39 1.63 3.55
C VAL A 34 -18.24 0.18 4.01
N HIS A 35 -17.44 -0.59 3.28
CA HIS A 35 -17.16 -1.99 3.58
C HIS A 35 -15.67 -2.28 3.50
N ASP A 36 -15.17 -3.21 4.30
CA ASP A 36 -13.77 -3.62 4.21
C ASP A 36 -13.48 -4.31 2.87
N ARG A 37 -12.29 -4.06 2.31
CA ARG A 37 -11.75 -4.88 1.23
C ARG A 37 -11.50 -6.30 1.72
N MET A 38 -11.65 -7.28 0.82
CA MET A 38 -11.42 -8.70 1.13
C MET A 38 -9.99 -8.99 1.61
N ASP A 39 -9.01 -8.24 1.09
CA ASP A 39 -7.59 -8.33 1.48
C ASP A 39 -7.25 -7.57 2.77
N ARG A 40 -8.23 -6.83 3.35
CA ARG A 40 -8.09 -5.99 4.54
C ARG A 40 -7.07 -4.86 4.42
N GLN A 41 -6.71 -4.49 3.18
CA GLN A 41 -5.77 -3.41 2.90
C GLN A 41 -6.46 -2.06 2.71
N GLY A 42 -7.76 -1.99 2.90
CA GLY A 42 -8.53 -0.75 2.80
C GLY A 42 -10.03 -1.02 2.74
N VAL A 43 -10.77 -0.14 2.07
CA VAL A 43 -12.23 -0.14 2.04
C VAL A 43 -12.80 0.05 0.64
N ILE A 44 -14.03 -0.41 0.46
CA ILE A 44 -14.86 -0.16 -0.72
C ILE A 44 -16.00 0.74 -0.27
N VAL A 45 -16.17 1.86 -0.96
CA VAL A 45 -17.23 2.84 -0.71
C VAL A 45 -18.20 2.84 -1.88
N ALA A 46 -19.50 2.80 -1.59
CA ALA A 46 -20.55 2.89 -2.60
C ALA A 46 -21.59 3.96 -2.22
N GLY A 47 -21.96 4.85 -3.13
CA GLY A 47 -22.93 5.90 -2.81
C GLY A 47 -23.19 6.91 -3.93
N ASN A 48 -23.87 8.00 -3.57
CA ASN A 48 -24.16 9.10 -4.50
C ASN A 48 -22.94 9.97 -4.79
N ALA A 49 -22.98 10.72 -5.90
CA ALA A 49 -21.84 11.48 -6.40
C ALA A 49 -21.38 12.61 -5.46
N GLY A 50 -22.32 13.42 -4.94
CA GLY A 50 -21.97 14.55 -4.08
C GLY A 50 -21.29 14.12 -2.79
N SER A 51 -21.82 13.07 -2.14
CA SER A 51 -21.24 12.54 -0.90
C SER A 51 -19.88 11.88 -1.16
N MET A 52 -19.71 11.23 -2.32
CA MET A 52 -18.43 10.64 -2.71
C MET A 52 -17.34 11.69 -2.95
N GLU A 53 -17.68 12.82 -3.57
CA GLU A 53 -16.76 13.94 -3.79
C GLU A 53 -16.30 14.54 -2.46
N GLU A 54 -17.21 14.75 -1.51
CA GLU A 54 -16.87 15.25 -0.18
C GLU A 54 -15.98 14.26 0.58
N LEU A 55 -16.29 12.96 0.53
CA LEU A 55 -15.45 11.92 1.14
C LEU A 55 -14.04 11.92 0.54
N LEU A 56 -13.92 11.98 -0.79
CA LEU A 56 -12.63 12.01 -1.48
C LEU A 56 -11.79 13.21 -1.06
N TYR A 57 -12.41 14.38 -0.94
CA TYR A 57 -11.74 15.59 -0.47
C TYR A 57 -11.19 15.42 0.96
N ILE A 58 -11.99 14.87 1.88
CA ILE A 58 -11.57 14.61 3.26
C ILE A 58 -10.41 13.60 3.29
N LEU A 59 -10.55 12.47 2.59
CA LEU A 59 -9.52 11.44 2.61
C LEU A 59 -8.21 11.93 1.99
N LYS A 60 -8.24 12.65 0.87
CA LYS A 60 -7.03 13.16 0.20
C LYS A 60 -6.32 14.26 1.00
N SER A 61 -7.07 15.04 1.77
CA SER A 61 -6.49 16.06 2.66
C SER A 61 -5.95 15.47 3.97
N THR A 62 -6.34 14.25 4.31
CA THR A 62 -5.97 13.60 5.58
C THR A 62 -4.91 12.50 5.42
N LEU A 63 -4.95 11.76 4.31
CA LEU A 63 -4.16 10.54 4.10
C LEU A 63 -3.15 10.77 2.98
N ASP A 64 -1.86 10.71 3.35
CA ASP A 64 -0.77 11.03 2.43
C ASP A 64 -0.63 10.01 1.30
N ASP A 65 -0.68 8.70 1.60
CA ASP A 65 -0.34 7.63 0.64
C ASP A 65 -1.51 6.74 0.21
N ALA A 66 -2.76 7.14 0.50
CA ALA A 66 -3.94 6.36 0.10
C ALA A 66 -4.10 6.31 -1.44
N ILE A 67 -4.56 5.17 -1.94
CA ILE A 67 -4.77 4.92 -3.38
C ILE A 67 -6.26 4.77 -3.66
N TYR A 68 -6.78 5.58 -4.58
CA TYR A 68 -8.21 5.74 -4.87
C TYR A 68 -8.54 5.18 -6.26
N ARG A 69 -8.94 3.91 -6.35
CA ARG A 69 -9.25 3.22 -7.61
C ARG A 69 -10.73 3.30 -7.94
N ASN A 70 -11.05 3.41 -9.24
CA ASN A 70 -12.45 3.55 -9.65
C ASN A 70 -12.76 2.89 -11.01
N PHE A 71 -13.76 2.00 -11.03
CA PHE A 71 -14.23 1.32 -12.26
C PHE A 71 -15.35 2.10 -13.00
N LEU A 72 -16.11 2.96 -12.30
CA LEU A 72 -17.32 3.62 -12.85
C LEU A 72 -17.21 5.14 -13.01
N TRP A 73 -16.42 5.82 -12.16
CA TRP A 73 -16.24 7.27 -12.27
C TRP A 73 -15.44 7.68 -13.53
N ILE A 74 -14.44 6.88 -13.92
CA ILE A 74 -13.70 7.07 -15.18
C ILE A 74 -14.63 6.98 -16.39
N ARG A 75 -15.63 6.08 -16.36
CA ARG A 75 -16.64 5.96 -17.42
C ARG A 75 -17.45 7.25 -17.59
N ARG A 76 -17.90 7.89 -16.49
CA ARG A 76 -18.70 9.12 -16.57
C ARG A 76 -17.88 10.34 -17.01
N ARG A 77 -16.64 10.52 -16.55
CA ARG A 77 -15.78 11.64 -16.99
C ARG A 77 -15.46 11.58 -18.49
N ASN A 78 -15.21 10.39 -19.03
CA ASN A 78 -14.98 10.22 -20.48
C ASN A 78 -16.21 10.55 -21.33
N ILE A 79 -17.43 10.35 -20.80
CA ILE A 79 -18.67 10.74 -21.48
C ILE A 79 -18.87 12.26 -21.42
N GLN A 80 -18.45 12.91 -20.33
CA GLN A 80 -18.69 14.34 -20.12
C GLN A 80 -17.64 15.25 -20.77
N CYS A 81 -16.41 14.76 -21.00
CA CYS A 81 -15.32 15.52 -21.62
C CYS A 81 -15.21 15.35 -23.15
N ASN A 82 -15.76 14.28 -23.74
CA ASN A 82 -15.67 14.02 -25.18
C ASN A 82 -17.02 14.28 -25.87
N GLY A 83 -17.25 15.52 -26.27
CA GLY A 83 -18.26 15.82 -27.29
C GLY A 83 -17.87 15.18 -28.63
N ILE A 84 -18.63 14.16 -29.05
CA ILE A 84 -18.86 13.65 -30.43
C ILE A 84 -17.59 13.32 -31.25
N ASP A 85 -17.22 12.05 -31.44
CA ASP A 85 -17.80 11.09 -32.41
C ASP A 85 -16.93 9.82 -32.60
N SER A 86 -17.60 8.71 -32.94
CA SER A 86 -17.11 7.60 -33.80
C SER A 86 -15.99 6.65 -33.28
N PHE A 87 -16.38 5.53 -32.63
CA PHE A 87 -16.41 4.19 -33.26
C PHE A 87 -17.16 3.18 -32.36
N MET A 88 -18.22 2.61 -32.93
CA MET A 88 -19.23 1.70 -32.34
C MET A 88 -18.67 0.26 -32.12
N SER A 89 -19.25 -0.68 -31.37
CA SER A 89 -20.68 -1.01 -31.25
C SER A 89 -21.02 -1.93 -30.06
N ASP A 90 -22.31 -1.90 -29.71
CA ASP A 90 -23.11 -2.96 -29.08
C ASP A 90 -23.07 -3.15 -27.55
N ILE A 91 -23.54 -2.15 -26.81
CA ILE A 91 -24.46 -2.40 -25.68
C ILE A 91 -25.56 -1.36 -25.74
N GLN A 92 -26.81 -1.82 -25.90
CA GLN A 92 -28.02 -1.00 -25.83
C GLN A 92 -28.07 -0.30 -24.47
N ILE A 93 -27.79 1.01 -24.45
CA ILE A 93 -28.11 1.86 -23.32
C ILE A 93 -29.61 2.09 -23.38
N SER A 94 -30.35 1.29 -22.64
CA SER A 94 -31.72 1.65 -22.27
C SER A 94 -31.64 2.83 -21.32
N ASP A 95 -32.30 3.94 -21.67
CA ASP A 95 -32.60 5.08 -20.82
C ASP A 95 -33.39 4.64 -19.57
N ALA A 96 -32.67 4.09 -18.60
CA ALA A 96 -33.14 3.91 -17.24
C ALA A 96 -32.32 4.84 -16.38
N GLU A 97 -32.98 5.85 -15.82
CA GLU A 97 -32.56 6.63 -14.64
C GLU A 97 -32.37 5.68 -13.44
N SER A 98 -31.40 4.78 -13.54
CA SER A 98 -30.85 4.10 -12.39
C SER A 98 -29.76 5.02 -11.86
N GLU A 99 -29.93 5.48 -10.62
CA GLU A 99 -28.83 6.03 -9.83
C GLU A 99 -27.75 4.94 -9.74
N GLU A 100 -26.87 4.86 -10.75
CA GLU A 100 -25.70 4.00 -10.69
C GLU A 100 -24.83 4.50 -9.54
N LEU A 101 -24.95 3.83 -8.40
CA LEU A 101 -24.14 4.07 -7.22
C LEU A 101 -22.66 4.03 -7.62
N LEU A 102 -21.96 5.14 -7.40
CA LEU A 102 -20.52 5.20 -7.64
C LEU A 102 -19.83 4.27 -6.67
N ARG A 103 -18.91 3.45 -7.17
CA ARG A 103 -18.09 2.56 -6.37
C ARG A 103 -16.64 3.00 -6.40
N LEU A 104 -16.09 3.27 -5.23
CA LEU A 104 -14.71 3.66 -5.02
C LEU A 104 -13.99 2.57 -4.23
N ASP A 105 -12.84 2.14 -4.72
CA ASP A 105 -11.99 1.16 -4.06
C ASP A 105 -10.74 1.86 -3.52
N ILE A 106 -10.57 1.87 -2.20
CA ILE A 106 -9.53 2.62 -1.52
C ILE A 106 -8.56 1.66 -0.84
N GLU A 107 -7.27 1.76 -1.15
CA GLU A 107 -6.20 1.07 -0.44
C GLU A 107 -5.47 2.03 0.50
N PHE A 108 -5.13 1.54 1.70
CA PHE A 108 -4.44 2.28 2.75
C PHE A 108 -3.07 1.67 3.01
N PRO A 109 -1.99 2.24 2.44
CA PRO A 109 -0.63 1.86 2.74
C PRO A 109 -0.16 2.40 4.10
N GLY A 110 1.13 2.26 4.40
CA GLY A 110 1.68 2.42 5.74
C GLY A 110 1.44 3.79 6.40
N LEU A 111 1.52 4.90 5.67
CA LEU A 111 1.26 6.24 6.23
C LEU A 111 -0.22 6.38 6.60
N SER A 112 -1.11 5.98 5.69
CA SER A 112 -2.56 6.01 5.88
C SER A 112 -3.00 5.17 7.07
N LYS A 113 -2.49 3.93 7.20
CA LYS A 113 -2.80 3.06 8.35
C LYS A 113 -2.40 3.71 9.68
N ARG A 114 -1.21 4.31 9.75
CA ARG A 114 -0.76 5.03 10.94
C ARG A 114 -1.67 6.24 11.23
N LYS A 115 -2.03 7.00 10.21
CA LYS A 115 -2.91 8.16 10.37
C LYS A 115 -4.30 7.77 10.86
N LEU A 116 -4.84 6.67 10.34
CA LEU A 116 -6.12 6.12 10.78
C LEU A 116 -6.06 5.57 12.21
N ASP A 117 -4.92 5.00 12.65
CA ASP A 117 -4.70 4.63 14.06
C ASP A 117 -4.73 5.86 14.98
N GLU A 118 -4.10 6.98 14.57
CA GLU A 118 -4.13 8.24 15.32
C GLU A 118 -5.56 8.77 15.49
N ILE A 119 -6.32 8.81 14.39
CA ILE A 119 -7.72 9.26 14.40
C ILE A 119 -8.57 8.35 15.29
N ARG A 120 -8.36 7.03 15.20
CA ARG A 120 -9.04 6.05 16.04
C ARG A 120 -8.77 6.29 17.52
N ALA A 121 -7.53 6.61 17.88
CA ALA A 121 -7.11 6.84 19.28
C ALA A 121 -7.80 8.05 19.95
N ILE A 122 -8.35 8.98 19.16
CA ILE A 122 -9.15 10.10 19.67
C ILE A 122 -10.49 9.61 20.25
N VAL A 123 -11.03 8.51 19.70
CA VAL A 123 -12.38 8.03 20.01
C VAL A 123 -12.36 6.85 20.99
N ILE A 124 -11.39 5.94 20.86
CA ILE A 124 -11.35 4.70 21.64
C ILE A 124 -9.89 4.31 21.95
N PRO A 125 -9.60 3.76 23.15
CA PRO A 125 -8.30 3.16 23.42
C PRO A 125 -7.97 2.11 22.37
N THR A 126 -6.83 2.28 21.69
CA THR A 126 -6.37 1.43 20.60
C THR A 126 -4.87 1.20 20.75
N VAL A 127 -4.41 0.03 20.34
CA VAL A 127 -2.98 -0.29 20.26
C VAL A 127 -2.34 0.42 19.07
N THR A 128 -1.05 0.71 19.19
CA THR A 128 -0.22 1.19 18.07
C THR A 128 -0.15 0.13 16.96
N GLY A 129 -0.38 0.52 15.71
CA GLY A 129 -0.33 -0.40 14.56
C GLY A 129 -1.61 -1.24 14.40
N HIS A 130 -2.75 -0.80 14.93
CA HIS A 130 -4.03 -1.53 14.86
C HIS A 130 -4.36 -1.94 13.44
N HIS A 131 -4.45 -1.00 12.49
CA HIS A 131 -4.84 -1.32 11.11
C HIS A 131 -3.86 -2.30 10.44
N TYR A 132 -2.56 -2.14 10.68
CA TYR A 132 -1.53 -3.02 10.15
C TYR A 132 -1.64 -4.46 10.69
N TYR A 133 -1.81 -4.64 12.01
CA TYR A 133 -1.98 -5.96 12.60
C TYR A 133 -3.32 -6.62 12.25
N LYS A 134 -4.40 -5.84 12.09
CA LYS A 134 -5.68 -6.35 11.57
C LYS A 134 -5.54 -6.83 10.11
N ALA A 135 -4.77 -6.11 9.30
CA ALA A 135 -4.45 -6.48 7.92
C ALA A 135 -3.59 -7.76 7.82
N CYS A 136 -2.75 -8.06 8.81
CA CYS A 136 -2.05 -9.35 8.91
C CYS A 136 -3.02 -10.55 9.04
N GLY A 137 -4.24 -10.30 9.54
CA GLY A 137 -5.30 -11.29 9.62
C GLY A 137 -5.08 -12.42 10.61
N GLY A 138 -5.97 -13.42 10.56
CA GLY A 138 -5.91 -14.61 11.40
C GLY A 138 -5.64 -14.33 12.89
N SER A 139 -4.65 -15.00 13.44
CA SER A 139 -4.28 -14.86 14.86
C SER A 139 -3.81 -13.45 15.25
N PHE A 140 -3.24 -12.66 14.33
CA PHE A 140 -2.78 -11.29 14.61
C PHE A 140 -3.97 -10.36 14.86
N SER A 141 -5.01 -10.49 14.04
CA SER A 141 -6.27 -9.76 14.26
C SER A 141 -6.87 -10.08 15.63
N MET A 142 -6.86 -11.35 16.04
CA MET A 142 -7.36 -11.76 17.36
C MET A 142 -6.52 -11.20 18.50
N MET A 143 -5.20 -11.14 18.36
CA MET A 143 -4.30 -10.56 19.37
C MET A 143 -4.59 -9.07 19.57
N VAL A 144 -4.84 -8.33 18.50
CA VAL A 144 -5.27 -6.92 18.59
C VAL A 144 -6.59 -6.80 19.35
N ASP A 145 -7.59 -7.64 19.04
CA ASP A 145 -8.88 -7.59 19.70
C ASP A 145 -8.78 -7.88 21.21
N ILE A 146 -7.87 -8.78 21.61
CA ILE A 146 -7.56 -9.06 23.03
C ILE A 146 -6.84 -7.87 23.67
N ALA A 147 -5.83 -7.33 23.02
CA ALA A 147 -5.05 -6.21 23.53
C ALA A 147 -5.93 -4.95 23.72
N GLU A 148 -6.77 -4.62 22.74
CA GLU A 148 -7.73 -3.51 22.86
C GLU A 148 -8.75 -3.75 23.98
N ARG A 149 -9.16 -5.00 24.22
CA ARG A 149 -10.02 -5.32 25.37
C ARG A 149 -9.31 -5.07 26.69
N MET A 150 -8.04 -5.44 26.81
CA MET A 150 -7.25 -5.13 28.02
C MET A 150 -7.15 -3.62 28.26
N LEU A 151 -6.94 -2.82 27.20
CA LEU A 151 -6.95 -1.35 27.31
C LEU A 151 -8.31 -0.83 27.81
N MET A 152 -9.42 -1.37 27.31
CA MET A 152 -10.76 -1.00 27.76
C MET A 152 -11.03 -1.36 29.22
N GLU A 153 -10.44 -2.44 29.73
CA GLU A 153 -10.51 -2.86 31.14
C GLU A 153 -9.53 -2.08 32.04
N GLY A 154 -8.80 -1.12 31.49
CA GLY A 154 -7.91 -0.22 32.25
C GLY A 154 -6.49 -0.74 32.46
N CYS A 155 -6.05 -1.77 31.72
CA CYS A 155 -4.66 -2.20 31.76
C CYS A 155 -3.71 -1.10 31.22
N PRO A 156 -2.51 -0.92 31.80
CA PRO A 156 -1.52 0.03 31.31
C PRO A 156 -1.14 -0.22 29.86
N ARG A 157 -1.09 0.84 29.05
CA ARG A 157 -0.88 0.74 27.60
C ARG A 157 0.48 0.15 27.24
N ASP A 158 1.52 0.57 27.94
CA ASP A 158 2.89 0.10 27.78
C ASP A 158 3.01 -1.41 28.03
N GLU A 159 2.37 -1.93 29.08
CA GLU A 159 2.32 -3.36 29.36
C GLU A 159 1.57 -4.15 28.26
N VAL A 160 0.41 -3.65 27.84
CA VAL A 160 -0.40 -4.28 26.78
C VAL A 160 0.36 -4.32 25.45
N GLU A 161 0.99 -3.20 25.07
CA GLU A 161 1.76 -3.12 23.83
C GLU A 161 3.04 -3.97 23.89
N ALA A 162 3.70 -4.06 25.05
CA ALA A 162 4.85 -4.95 25.24
C ALA A 162 4.47 -6.43 25.02
N LEU A 163 3.37 -6.89 25.64
CA LEU A 163 2.86 -8.25 25.49
C LEU A 163 2.42 -8.56 24.06
N LEU A 164 1.75 -7.60 23.40
CA LEU A 164 1.38 -7.72 21.99
C LEU A 164 2.63 -7.85 21.12
N ASN A 165 3.63 -6.96 21.31
CA ASN A 165 4.86 -6.97 20.53
C ASN A 165 5.66 -8.25 20.71
N GLU A 166 5.74 -8.81 21.91
CA GLU A 166 6.37 -10.11 22.17
C GLU A 166 5.65 -11.24 21.42
N SER A 167 4.31 -11.28 21.55
CA SER A 167 3.45 -12.27 20.89
C SER A 167 3.57 -12.23 19.37
N VAL A 168 3.59 -11.03 18.80
CA VAL A 168 3.75 -10.79 17.36
C VAL A 168 5.16 -11.17 16.90
N SER A 169 6.19 -10.68 17.59
CA SER A 169 7.60 -10.85 17.19
C SER A 169 8.03 -12.30 17.09
N SER A 170 7.44 -13.19 17.90
CA SER A 170 7.70 -14.63 17.87
C SER A 170 7.22 -15.31 16.58
N ARG A 171 6.20 -14.74 15.92
CA ARG A 171 5.55 -15.26 14.71
C ARG A 171 6.00 -14.57 13.44
N PHE A 172 6.73 -13.47 13.56
CA PHE A 172 7.31 -12.74 12.44
C PHE A 172 8.58 -13.42 11.92
N PRO A 173 8.90 -13.24 10.63
CA PRO A 173 10.01 -13.94 9.99
C PRO A 173 11.38 -13.57 10.57
N LYS A 174 12.31 -14.51 10.42
CA LYS A 174 13.68 -14.44 10.95
C LYS A 174 14.67 -14.78 9.84
N VAL A 175 15.95 -14.47 10.06
CA VAL A 175 17.02 -14.85 9.13
C VAL A 175 16.93 -16.34 8.77
N GLY A 176 17.10 -16.63 7.48
CA GLY A 176 16.97 -17.97 6.91
C GLY A 176 15.58 -18.31 6.38
N PHE A 177 14.52 -17.60 6.78
CA PHE A 177 13.16 -17.81 6.28
C PHE A 177 13.01 -17.26 4.86
N THR A 178 11.96 -17.72 4.18
CA THR A 178 11.60 -17.27 2.84
C THR A 178 10.29 -16.49 2.89
N LEU A 179 10.23 -15.36 2.19
CA LEU A 179 9.07 -14.47 2.10
C LEU A 179 8.65 -14.26 0.64
N GLY A 180 7.35 -14.06 0.42
CA GLY A 180 6.86 -13.52 -0.85
C GLY A 180 7.14 -12.01 -0.96
N LEU A 181 7.23 -11.50 -2.18
CA LEU A 181 7.32 -10.06 -2.45
C LEU A 181 6.10 -9.65 -3.27
N GLU A 182 5.15 -9.00 -2.61
CA GLU A 182 3.92 -8.49 -3.21
C GLU A 182 4.13 -7.08 -3.76
N HIS A 183 4.19 -7.00 -5.09
CA HIS A 183 4.27 -5.76 -5.85
C HIS A 183 2.86 -5.39 -6.34
N VAL A 184 2.24 -4.41 -5.69
CA VAL A 184 0.89 -3.95 -6.03
C VAL A 184 0.99 -2.75 -6.96
N LYS A 185 0.36 -2.80 -8.12
CA LYS A 185 0.27 -1.65 -9.04
C LYS A 185 -0.78 -0.63 -8.57
N LEU A 186 -0.68 0.60 -9.06
CA LEU A 186 -1.67 1.65 -8.79
C LEU A 186 -3.10 1.23 -9.19
N ASN A 187 -3.25 0.46 -10.26
CA ASN A 187 -4.54 -0.10 -10.70
C ASN A 187 -5.07 -1.26 -9.82
N GLY A 188 -4.30 -1.72 -8.83
CA GLY A 188 -4.67 -2.78 -7.89
C GLY A 188 -4.24 -4.19 -8.30
N GLN A 189 -3.61 -4.34 -9.47
CA GLN A 189 -3.05 -5.60 -9.89
C GLN A 189 -1.89 -6.01 -8.98
N LEU A 190 -1.97 -7.24 -8.47
CA LEU A 190 -0.95 -7.81 -7.59
C LEU A 190 -0.02 -8.72 -8.38
N TYR A 191 1.29 -8.46 -8.29
CA TYR A 191 2.34 -9.30 -8.82
C TYR A 191 3.16 -9.90 -7.68
N ASP A 192 3.30 -11.23 -7.67
CA ASP A 192 4.24 -11.91 -6.79
C ASP A 192 5.58 -12.04 -7.52
N LEU A 193 6.61 -11.37 -7.01
CA LEU A 193 7.95 -11.40 -7.58
C LEU A 193 8.74 -12.67 -7.21
N GLY A 194 8.08 -13.61 -6.52
CA GLY A 194 8.61 -14.90 -6.13
C GLY A 194 9.28 -14.88 -4.75
N PRO A 195 9.59 -16.08 -4.24
CA PRO A 195 10.15 -16.25 -2.90
C PRO A 195 11.56 -15.66 -2.79
N ALA A 196 11.81 -14.90 -1.71
CA ALA A 196 13.12 -14.40 -1.35
C ALA A 196 13.54 -14.88 0.04
N ARG A 197 14.78 -15.34 0.17
CA ARG A 197 15.34 -15.78 1.44
C ARG A 197 15.95 -14.62 2.21
N ILE A 198 15.64 -14.49 3.49
CA ILE A 198 16.21 -13.47 4.37
C ILE A 198 17.65 -13.89 4.72
N MET A 199 18.63 -13.13 4.25
CA MET A 199 20.05 -13.38 4.53
C MET A 199 20.52 -12.62 5.75
N ARG A 200 20.05 -11.37 5.91
CA ARG A 200 20.30 -10.54 7.10
C ARG A 200 19.03 -9.81 7.52
N PHE A 201 18.88 -9.61 8.81
CA PHE A 201 17.80 -8.78 9.36
C PHE A 201 18.28 -8.08 10.62
N ASP A 202 18.52 -6.77 10.51
CA ASP A 202 18.66 -5.87 11.63
C ASP A 202 17.27 -5.37 12.04
N ARG A 203 16.79 -5.81 13.21
CA ARG A 203 15.47 -5.43 13.71
C ARG A 203 15.42 -4.01 14.26
N GLU A 204 16.54 -3.50 14.80
CA GLU A 204 16.60 -2.13 15.34
C GLU A 204 16.64 -1.11 14.22
N GLY A 205 17.55 -1.30 13.25
CA GLY A 205 17.63 -0.49 12.04
C GLY A 205 16.52 -0.77 11.02
N ARG A 206 15.66 -1.77 11.27
CA ARG A 206 14.57 -2.22 10.39
C ARG A 206 15.03 -2.59 8.97
N ARG A 207 16.30 -2.98 8.81
CA ARG A 207 16.94 -3.27 7.53
C ARG A 207 17.03 -4.78 7.30
N MET A 208 16.62 -5.21 6.12
CA MET A 208 16.63 -6.60 5.67
C MET A 208 17.38 -6.73 4.35
N VAL A 209 18.13 -7.82 4.22
CA VAL A 209 18.76 -8.23 2.96
C VAL A 209 18.15 -9.54 2.53
N LEU A 210 17.60 -9.55 1.32
CA LEU A 210 16.90 -10.66 0.72
C LEU A 210 17.69 -11.18 -0.49
N LEU A 211 17.73 -12.50 -0.64
CA LEU A 211 18.32 -13.17 -1.77
C LEU A 211 17.25 -13.89 -2.59
N ARG A 212 17.17 -13.60 -3.88
CA ARG A 212 16.38 -14.34 -4.86
C ARG A 212 17.28 -14.98 -5.90
N ARG A 213 16.98 -16.23 -6.26
CA ARG A 213 17.63 -16.93 -7.38
C ARG A 213 16.75 -16.85 -8.62
N ILE A 214 17.37 -16.53 -9.74
CA ILE A 214 16.69 -16.37 -11.02
C ILE A 214 16.86 -17.64 -11.84
N PHE A 215 15.74 -18.20 -12.28
CA PHE A 215 15.71 -19.47 -13.01
C PHE A 215 15.21 -19.33 -14.45
N ARG A 216 14.60 -18.20 -14.80
CA ARG A 216 14.00 -17.96 -16.12
C ARG A 216 14.82 -16.94 -16.90
N GLU A 217 14.99 -17.20 -18.19
CA GLU A 217 15.50 -16.25 -19.17
C GLU A 217 14.52 -15.08 -19.37
N GLY A 218 15.04 -13.94 -19.80
CA GLY A 218 14.24 -12.77 -20.16
C GLY A 218 15.09 -11.50 -20.23
N VAL A 219 14.45 -10.38 -19.94
CA VAL A 219 15.11 -9.08 -19.78
C VAL A 219 14.71 -8.50 -18.43
N TYR A 220 15.62 -7.79 -17.78
CA TYR A 220 15.27 -6.91 -16.67
C TYR A 220 14.75 -5.61 -17.29
N ASP A 221 13.43 -5.49 -17.45
CA ASP A 221 12.78 -4.46 -18.28
C ASP A 221 13.33 -3.05 -18.04
N GLY A 222 13.34 -2.57 -16.80
CA GLY A 222 13.85 -1.22 -16.48
C GLY A 222 15.34 -0.99 -16.76
N LEU A 223 16.16 -2.06 -16.82
CA LEU A 223 17.59 -1.98 -17.13
C LEU A 223 17.88 -2.28 -18.61
N GLU A 224 16.94 -2.88 -19.34
CA GLU A 224 17.13 -3.43 -20.69
C GLU A 224 18.31 -4.41 -20.79
N ILE A 225 18.65 -5.10 -19.68
CA ILE A 225 19.75 -6.06 -19.62
C ILE A 225 19.20 -7.49 -19.66
N ARG A 226 19.89 -8.36 -20.39
CA ARG A 226 19.59 -9.79 -20.46
C ARG A 226 19.56 -10.42 -19.07
N LYS A 227 18.54 -11.21 -18.81
CA LYS A 227 18.34 -12.01 -17.59
C LYS A 227 18.64 -13.46 -17.91
N ASP A 228 19.54 -14.08 -17.16
CA ASP A 228 20.04 -15.43 -17.43
C ASP A 228 19.76 -16.39 -16.25
N PRO A 229 19.53 -17.70 -16.51
CA PRO A 229 19.38 -18.68 -15.45
C PRO A 229 20.67 -18.80 -14.63
N GLY A 230 20.52 -18.71 -13.31
CA GLY A 230 21.65 -18.68 -12.38
C GLY A 230 22.04 -17.28 -11.93
N ASP A 231 21.50 -16.22 -12.57
CA ASP A 231 21.52 -14.89 -11.99
C ASP A 231 20.90 -14.90 -10.58
N PHE A 232 21.29 -13.93 -9.77
CA PHE A 232 20.66 -13.72 -8.47
C PHE A 232 20.43 -12.24 -8.22
N ALA A 233 19.42 -11.96 -7.41
CA ALA A 233 19.06 -10.62 -7.00
C ALA A 233 19.25 -10.47 -5.49
N VAL A 234 19.97 -9.43 -5.10
CA VAL A 234 20.12 -8.99 -3.71
C VAL A 234 19.21 -7.77 -3.54
N THR A 235 18.12 -7.96 -2.80
CA THR A 235 17.17 -6.88 -2.51
C THR A 235 17.39 -6.39 -1.09
N GLU A 236 17.64 -5.11 -0.96
CA GLU A 236 17.72 -4.41 0.31
C GLU A 236 16.42 -3.70 0.60
N VAL A 237 15.93 -3.88 1.83
CA VAL A 237 14.64 -3.38 2.27
C VAL A 237 14.80 -2.72 3.63
N ILE A 238 14.27 -1.51 3.77
CA ILE A 238 14.11 -0.87 5.07
C ILE A 238 12.61 -0.78 5.34
N ILE A 239 12.13 -1.40 6.43
CA ILE A 239 10.70 -1.47 6.73
C ILE A 239 10.18 -0.06 7.01
N GLY A 240 9.18 0.35 6.23
CA GLY A 240 8.57 1.68 6.27
C GLY A 240 9.26 2.72 5.39
N ASP A 241 10.31 2.35 4.66
CA ASP A 241 10.94 3.21 3.66
C ASP A 241 10.14 3.23 2.36
N LEU A 242 10.28 4.31 1.58
CA LEU A 242 9.52 4.57 0.37
C LEU A 242 10.21 4.03 -0.90
N SER A 243 11.17 3.11 -0.71
CA SER A 243 11.91 2.53 -1.80
C SER A 243 12.29 1.08 -1.56
N LEU A 244 12.44 0.35 -2.66
CA LEU A 244 12.94 -1.02 -2.66
C LEU A 244 14.12 -1.14 -3.63
N ARG A 245 15.32 -1.37 -3.10
CA ARG A 245 16.55 -1.41 -3.88
C ARG A 245 16.92 -2.86 -4.23
N THR A 246 16.88 -3.22 -5.50
CA THR A 246 17.24 -4.56 -5.98
C THR A 246 18.45 -4.51 -6.91
N ARG A 247 19.48 -5.28 -6.56
CA ARG A 247 20.74 -5.37 -7.29
C ARG A 247 20.84 -6.72 -7.97
N TYR A 248 21.11 -6.74 -9.26
CA TYR A 248 21.18 -7.95 -10.06
C TYR A 248 22.62 -8.33 -10.36
N PHE A 249 22.93 -9.60 -10.17
CA PHE A 249 24.24 -10.17 -10.40
C PHE A 249 24.14 -11.40 -11.30
N SER A 250 25.18 -11.63 -12.10
CA SER A 250 25.33 -12.86 -12.86
C SER A 250 25.62 -14.04 -11.93
N ARG A 251 25.54 -15.28 -12.45
CA ARG A 251 25.99 -16.48 -11.72
C ARG A 251 27.43 -16.37 -11.22
N ASP A 252 28.27 -15.64 -11.97
CA ASP A 252 29.69 -15.45 -11.69
C ASP A 252 29.96 -14.19 -10.84
N GLN A 253 28.90 -13.64 -10.21
CA GLN A 253 28.91 -12.48 -9.30
C GLN A 253 29.25 -11.14 -9.97
N GLU A 254 29.15 -11.07 -11.29
CA GLU A 254 29.31 -9.80 -12.00
C GLU A 254 28.06 -8.93 -11.83
N TYR A 255 28.26 -7.67 -11.43
CA TYR A 255 27.19 -6.70 -11.27
C TYR A 255 26.58 -6.35 -12.63
N LYS A 256 25.27 -6.58 -12.77
CA LYS A 256 24.51 -6.29 -14.00
C LYS A 256 23.87 -4.91 -13.93
N GLY A 257 23.31 -4.55 -12.78
CA GLY A 257 22.66 -3.26 -12.56
C GLY A 257 21.80 -3.25 -11.31
N THR A 258 21.34 -2.07 -10.94
CA THR A 258 20.45 -1.84 -9.79
C THR A 258 19.18 -1.19 -10.27
N TYR A 259 18.07 -1.72 -9.75
CA TYR A 259 16.74 -1.21 -9.96
C TYR A 259 16.17 -0.80 -8.61
N ILE A 260 15.86 0.48 -8.46
CA ILE A 260 15.31 1.07 -7.25
C ILE A 260 13.88 1.48 -7.56
N ASN A 261 12.93 0.77 -6.97
CA ASN A 261 11.51 1.08 -7.13
C ASN A 261 11.08 2.08 -6.06
N ILE A 262 10.44 3.17 -6.46
CA ILE A 262 9.79 4.11 -5.53
C ILE A 262 8.38 3.61 -5.28
N ASN A 263 8.04 3.45 -4.00
CA ASN A 263 6.79 2.84 -3.58
C ASN A 263 6.26 3.49 -2.29
N THR A 264 5.03 3.14 -1.94
CA THR A 264 4.49 3.43 -0.61
C THR A 264 5.28 2.65 0.45
N PRO A 265 5.29 3.07 1.72
CA PRO A 265 6.14 2.50 2.75
C PRO A 265 6.12 0.97 2.78
N VAL A 266 7.30 0.35 2.69
CA VAL A 266 7.40 -1.11 2.61
C VAL A 266 6.93 -1.75 3.92
N GLU A 267 5.92 -2.62 3.83
CA GLU A 267 5.35 -3.33 4.97
C GLU A 267 5.85 -4.78 5.02
N LEU A 268 6.41 -5.18 6.16
CA LEU A 268 6.70 -6.60 6.43
C LEU A 268 5.42 -7.26 6.95
N TYR A 269 5.00 -8.38 6.41
CA TYR A 269 3.93 -9.23 6.91
C TYR A 269 4.50 -10.59 7.33
N PRO A 270 3.73 -11.45 8.02
CA PRO A 270 4.23 -12.72 8.55
C PRO A 270 4.87 -13.65 7.49
N THR A 271 4.41 -13.59 6.23
CA THR A 271 4.87 -14.46 5.14
C THR A 271 5.35 -13.71 3.90
N LYS A 272 5.34 -12.37 3.92
CA LYS A 272 5.56 -11.57 2.71
C LYS A 272 6.01 -10.15 3.06
N ILE A 273 6.58 -9.47 2.08
CA ILE A 273 6.74 -8.02 2.07
C ILE A 273 5.74 -7.47 1.05
N ARG A 274 5.12 -6.33 1.37
CA ARG A 274 4.10 -5.69 0.51
C ARG A 274 4.34 -4.19 0.42
N TYR A 275 4.11 -3.64 -0.75
CA TYR A 275 4.07 -2.21 -1.02
C TYR A 275 3.21 -1.95 -2.27
N VAL A 276 2.74 -0.71 -2.44
CA VAL A 276 2.17 -0.22 -3.69
C VAL A 276 3.26 0.51 -4.46
N ASP A 277 3.54 0.02 -5.65
CA ASP A 277 4.42 0.62 -6.65
C ASP A 277 3.83 1.93 -7.17
N LEU A 278 4.63 3.00 -7.12
CA LEU A 278 4.25 4.33 -7.59
C LEU A 278 4.69 4.57 -9.05
N GLU A 279 5.19 3.52 -9.71
CA GLU A 279 5.61 3.52 -11.11
C GLU A 279 6.72 4.53 -11.43
N VAL A 280 7.49 4.92 -10.42
CA VAL A 280 8.72 5.70 -10.57
C VAL A 280 9.90 4.82 -10.18
N ASP A 281 10.86 4.71 -11.10
CA ASP A 281 12.02 3.85 -10.91
C ASP A 281 13.32 4.62 -11.14
N ILE A 282 14.37 4.19 -10.45
CA ILE A 282 15.73 4.65 -10.67
C ILE A 282 16.57 3.45 -11.06
N CYS A 283 17.20 3.54 -12.23
CA CYS A 283 18.06 2.51 -12.78
C CYS A 283 19.51 2.95 -12.70
N VAL A 284 20.39 2.06 -12.24
CA VAL A 284 21.84 2.26 -12.17
C VAL A 284 22.52 1.15 -12.96
N TRP A 285 23.23 1.50 -14.02
CA TRP A 285 23.94 0.55 -14.87
C TRP A 285 25.37 0.32 -14.40
N SER A 286 25.97 -0.78 -14.88
CA SER A 286 27.35 -1.16 -14.55
C SER A 286 28.41 -0.14 -15.03
N ASN A 287 28.10 0.66 -16.04
CA ASN A 287 28.92 1.77 -16.55
C ASN A 287 28.85 3.04 -15.66
N GLY A 288 28.01 3.06 -14.62
CA GLY A 288 27.79 4.22 -13.75
C GLY A 288 26.72 5.19 -14.22
N GLU A 289 26.05 4.91 -15.34
CA GLU A 289 24.88 5.67 -15.77
C GLU A 289 23.74 5.49 -14.76
N ILE A 290 23.07 6.60 -14.43
CA ILE A 290 21.90 6.63 -13.55
C ILE A 290 20.78 7.33 -14.33
N LYS A 291 19.60 6.71 -14.40
CA LYS A 291 18.41 7.32 -15.01
C LYS A 291 17.20 7.14 -14.10
N LYS A 292 16.42 8.22 -14.00
CA LYS A 292 15.04 8.17 -13.53
C LYS A 292 14.17 7.70 -14.69
N VAL A 293 13.31 6.72 -14.46
CA VAL A 293 12.38 6.14 -15.42
C VAL A 293 10.96 6.41 -14.92
N ASP A 294 10.06 6.79 -15.84
CA ASP A 294 8.60 6.86 -15.67
C ASP A 294 8.02 7.91 -14.69
N GLU A 295 8.56 9.14 -14.64
CA GLU A 295 7.94 10.24 -13.87
C GLU A 295 6.52 10.64 -14.36
N GLU A 296 6.26 10.48 -15.66
CA GLU A 296 4.99 10.90 -16.28
C GLU A 296 3.78 10.14 -15.71
N LYS A 297 3.95 8.86 -15.34
CA LYS A 297 2.87 8.01 -14.82
C LYS A 297 2.41 8.45 -13.43
N LEU A 298 3.33 8.93 -12.59
CA LEU A 298 3.02 9.42 -11.26
C LEU A 298 2.16 10.69 -11.33
N GLU A 299 2.54 11.62 -12.21
CA GLU A 299 1.78 12.85 -12.46
C GLU A 299 0.41 12.55 -13.09
N GLU A 300 0.33 11.59 -14.03
CA GLU A 300 -0.94 11.11 -14.59
C GLU A 300 -1.84 10.50 -13.50
N ALA A 301 -1.28 9.70 -12.60
CA ALA A 301 -2.02 9.12 -11.48
C ALA A 301 -2.58 10.21 -10.54
N ALA A 302 -1.84 11.29 -10.31
CA ALA A 302 -2.33 12.42 -9.54
C ALA A 302 -3.44 13.20 -10.29
N ALA A 303 -3.23 13.47 -11.59
CA ALA A 303 -4.18 14.20 -12.44
C ALA A 303 -5.52 13.45 -12.60
N THR A 304 -5.47 12.12 -12.70
CA THR A 304 -6.66 11.24 -12.74
C THR A 304 -7.29 11.04 -11.37
N GLY A 305 -6.62 11.49 -10.30
CA GLY A 305 -7.10 11.42 -8.93
C GLY A 305 -6.92 10.06 -8.26
N LEU A 306 -6.12 9.15 -8.83
CA LEU A 306 -5.77 7.87 -8.23
C LEU A 306 -4.95 8.04 -6.94
N ILE A 307 -4.15 9.10 -6.86
CA ILE A 307 -3.36 9.44 -5.68
C ILE A 307 -3.56 10.92 -5.29
N SER A 308 -2.98 11.32 -4.15
CA SER A 308 -2.93 12.70 -3.72
C SER A 308 -1.72 13.43 -4.33
N GLU A 309 -1.79 14.73 -4.53
CA GLU A 309 -0.62 15.56 -4.89
C GLU A 309 0.48 15.45 -3.82
N ARG A 310 0.07 15.27 -2.57
CA ARG A 310 1.00 15.09 -1.45
C ARG A 310 1.88 13.86 -1.60
N LEU A 311 1.35 12.76 -2.15
CA LEU A 311 2.13 11.56 -2.42
C LEU A 311 3.19 11.81 -3.50
N VAL A 312 2.88 12.62 -4.51
CA VAL A 312 3.83 13.02 -5.56
C VAL A 312 5.00 13.79 -4.94
N GLU A 313 4.71 14.78 -4.09
CA GLU A 313 5.74 15.54 -3.38
C GLU A 313 6.64 14.65 -2.52
N ILE A 314 6.04 13.71 -1.78
CA ILE A 314 6.77 12.75 -0.93
C ILE A 314 7.68 11.86 -1.80
N SER A 315 7.17 11.37 -2.92
CA SER A 315 7.90 10.49 -3.84
C SER A 315 9.07 11.21 -4.50
N ASN A 316 8.87 12.45 -4.96
CA ASN A 316 9.93 13.25 -5.57
C ASN A 316 11.07 13.56 -4.59
N LYS A 317 10.74 13.86 -3.32
CA LYS A 317 11.77 14.01 -2.27
C LYS A 317 12.56 12.73 -2.02
N GLU A 318 11.90 11.58 -2.03
CA GLU A 318 12.60 10.31 -1.87
C GLU A 318 13.50 10.01 -3.06
N VAL A 319 13.06 10.32 -4.28
CA VAL A 319 13.90 10.22 -5.49
C VAL A 319 15.16 11.06 -5.37
N GLU A 320 15.04 12.33 -4.98
CA GLU A 320 16.20 13.23 -4.80
C GLU A 320 17.17 12.67 -3.75
N LYS A 321 16.64 12.27 -2.58
CA LYS A 321 17.43 11.66 -1.50
C LYS A 321 18.18 10.41 -1.97
N ILE A 322 17.53 9.57 -2.78
CA ILE A 322 18.17 8.36 -3.32
C ILE A 322 19.27 8.73 -4.30
N LEU A 323 18.99 9.61 -5.26
CA LEU A 323 19.99 10.06 -6.25
C LEU A 323 21.24 10.64 -5.59
N ASP A 324 21.09 11.40 -4.50
CA ASP A 324 22.20 11.97 -3.73
C ASP A 324 23.00 10.91 -2.95
N SER A 325 22.41 9.73 -2.69
CA SER A 325 23.00 8.65 -1.89
C SER A 325 23.63 7.51 -2.70
N ILE A 326 23.43 7.46 -4.02
CA ILE A 326 23.89 6.33 -4.84
C ILE A 326 25.42 6.33 -4.92
N SER A 327 26.01 5.20 -4.54
CA SER A 327 27.44 4.92 -4.69
C SER A 327 27.63 3.66 -5.52
N LEU A 328 28.22 3.78 -6.71
CA LEU A 328 28.39 2.65 -7.63
C LEU A 328 29.24 1.51 -7.03
N ASP A 329 30.21 1.84 -6.19
CA ASP A 329 31.05 0.84 -5.53
C ASP A 329 30.23 0.02 -4.52
N GLU A 330 29.36 0.68 -3.75
CA GLU A 330 28.43 -0.01 -2.84
C GLU A 330 27.45 -0.90 -3.59
N GLU A 331 26.95 -0.45 -4.75
CA GLU A 331 26.05 -1.25 -5.60
C GLU A 331 26.74 -2.52 -6.11
N ARG A 332 28.02 -2.40 -6.52
CA ARG A 332 28.83 -3.53 -7.00
C ARG A 332 29.21 -4.51 -5.90
N GLU A 333 29.44 -4.04 -4.68
CA GLU A 333 29.87 -4.86 -3.55
C GLU A 333 28.71 -5.50 -2.76
N ALA A 334 27.47 -5.16 -3.08
CA ALA A 334 26.31 -5.64 -2.30
C ALA A 334 26.12 -7.16 -2.30
N TYR A 335 26.74 -7.91 -3.21
CA TYR A 335 26.75 -9.38 -3.15
C TYR A 335 27.46 -9.90 -1.88
N LEU A 336 28.34 -9.12 -1.26
CA LEU A 336 28.99 -9.45 0.02
C LEU A 336 28.01 -9.44 1.21
N LEU A 337 26.78 -8.96 1.01
CA LEU A 337 25.74 -8.96 2.02
C LEU A 337 25.05 -10.33 2.16
N VAL A 338 25.20 -11.24 1.19
CA VAL A 338 24.46 -12.51 1.14
C VAL A 338 25.33 -13.74 1.31
#